data_AF-A0AA50ZCX2-F1
#
_entry.id   AF-A0AA50ZCX2-F1
#
_cell.length_a   1.000
_cell.length_b   1.000
_cell.length_c   1.000
_cell.angle_alpha   90.00
_cell.angle_beta   90.00
_cell.angle_gamma   90.00
#
_symmetry.space_group_name_H-M   'P 1'
#
loop_
_entity.id
_entity.type
_entity.pdbx_description
1 polymer ?
#
loop_
_entity_poly.entity_id
_entity_poly.type
_entity_poly.pdbx_seq_one_letter_code
_entity_poly.pdbx_strand_id
1 'polypeptide(L)'
;MELSAEGKTPEFMALAGIKFKLSLPQLKDNPQLKEQLLQGIKAGHMAPYYKEICSDLGWNFDQKLYDDMVKENQERLTKFEDDDSETPVWQ
;
A
#
# COMPACT_ATOMS: atom_id res chain seq x y z
N MET A 1 -8.12 23.73 -1.61
CA MET A 1 -7.23 22.56 -1.50
C MET A 1 -6.68 22.60 -0.08
N GLU A 2 -7.41 22.02 0.88
CA GLU A 2 -6.94 21.99 2.27
C GLU A 2 -5.80 20.98 2.38
N LEU A 3 -4.57 21.48 2.54
CA LEU A 3 -3.41 20.72 2.96
C LEU A 3 -3.50 20.44 4.47
N SER A 4 -4.53 19.71 4.89
CA SER A 4 -4.73 19.38 6.31
C SER A 4 -3.90 18.15 6.70
N ALA A 5 -2.57 18.31 6.83
CA ALA A 5 -1.70 17.37 7.55
C ALA A 5 -0.30 17.95 7.85
N GLU A 6 -0.21 19.18 8.35
CA GLU A 6 1.07 19.67 8.88
C GLU A 6 1.39 18.95 10.20
N GLY A 7 2.27 17.94 10.14
CA GLY A 7 3.00 17.44 11.32
C GLY A 7 2.94 15.93 11.62
N LYS A 8 2.16 15.12 10.88
CA LYS A 8 2.21 13.65 11.00
C LYS A 8 2.82 13.03 9.76
N THR A 9 3.88 12.26 9.96
CA THR A 9 4.45 11.40 8.91
C THR A 9 3.34 10.50 8.36
N PRO A 10 3.04 10.58 7.06
CA PRO A 10 2.03 9.71 6.47
C PRO A 10 2.39 8.24 6.65
N GLU A 11 1.39 7.38 6.84
CA GLU A 11 1.58 5.94 7.08
C GLU A 11 2.44 5.27 5.98
N PHE A 12 2.25 5.67 4.71
CA PHE A 12 3.06 5.16 3.60
C PHE A 12 4.56 5.47 3.73
N MET A 13 4.92 6.59 4.37
CA MET A 13 6.30 6.98 4.59
C MET A 13 6.95 6.12 5.68
N ALA A 14 6.17 5.70 6.69
CA ALA A 14 6.63 4.74 7.69
C ALA A 14 6.92 3.36 7.05
N LEU A 15 6.06 2.90 6.12
CA LEU A 15 6.26 1.63 5.40
C LEU A 15 7.52 1.64 4.54
N ALA A 16 7.84 2.76 3.87
CA ALA A 16 9.10 2.91 3.13
C ALA A 16 10.32 2.79 4.05
N GLY A 17 10.25 3.36 5.26
CA GLY A 17 11.29 3.21 6.27
C GLY A 17 11.50 1.75 6.73
N ILE A 18 10.42 0.98 6.86
CA ILE A 18 10.49 -0.45 7.20
C ILE A 18 11.09 -1.26 6.04
N LYS A 19 10.67 -1.00 4.79
CA LYS A 19 11.29 -1.60 3.59
C LYS A 19 12.80 -1.36 3.58
N PHE A 20 13.23 -0.12 3.81
CA PHE A 20 14.66 0.21 3.88
C PHE A 20 15.38 -0.59 4.97
N LYS A 21 14.83 -0.65 6.19
CA LYS A 21 15.41 -1.46 7.28
C LYS A 21 15.55 -2.93 6.89
N LEU A 22 14.56 -3.52 6.23
CA LEU A 22 14.59 -4.91 5.76
C LEU A 22 15.58 -5.14 4.61
N SER A 23 16.00 -4.09 3.90
CA SER A 23 17.07 -4.20 2.90
C SER A 23 18.47 -4.33 3.54
N LEU A 24 18.61 -3.96 4.83
CA LEU A 24 19.88 -4.04 5.55
C LEU A 24 20.19 -5.49 5.96
N PRO A 25 21.40 -6.02 5.72
CA PRO A 25 21.74 -7.41 6.04
C PRO A 25 21.49 -7.82 7.49
N GLN A 26 21.66 -6.88 8.43
CA GLN A 26 21.44 -7.09 9.86
C GLN A 26 19.97 -7.23 10.28
N LEU A 27 19.03 -6.75 9.45
CA LEU A 27 17.61 -6.68 9.77
C LEU A 27 16.72 -7.40 8.74
N LYS A 28 17.30 -7.94 7.66
CA LYS A 28 16.58 -8.57 6.55
C LYS A 28 15.63 -9.71 6.96
N ASP A 29 16.00 -10.46 8.00
CA ASP A 29 15.24 -11.60 8.49
C ASP A 29 14.41 -11.26 9.74
N ASN A 30 14.25 -9.96 10.07
CA ASN A 30 13.49 -9.54 11.24
C ASN A 30 11.98 -9.79 11.01
N PRO A 31 11.36 -10.73 11.74
CA PRO A 31 9.97 -11.13 11.48
C PRO A 31 8.98 -10.03 11.87
N GLN A 32 9.28 -9.23 12.89
CA GLN A 32 8.41 -8.13 13.34
C GLN A 32 8.32 -7.03 12.28
N LEU A 33 9.45 -6.65 11.67
CA LEU A 33 9.48 -5.65 10.59
C LEU A 33 8.73 -6.16 9.35
N LYS A 34 8.90 -7.46 9.03
CA LYS A 34 8.18 -8.09 7.92
C LYS A 34 6.67 -8.07 8.13
N GLU A 35 6.22 -8.43 9.32
CA GLU A 35 4.80 -8.42 9.67
C GLU A 35 4.21 -7.00 9.63
N GLN A 36 4.90 -6.01 10.22
CA GLN A 36 4.47 -4.61 10.17
C GLN A 36 4.31 -4.09 8.74
N LEU A 37 5.29 -4.40 7.87
CA LEU A 37 5.23 -4.00 6.47
C LEU A 37 4.04 -4.66 5.74
N LEU A 38 3.85 -5.97 5.91
CA LEU A 38 2.74 -6.70 5.29
C LEU A 38 1.37 -6.22 5.79
N GLN A 39 1.22 -5.93 7.08
CA GLN A 39 -0.02 -5.41 7.64
C GLN A 39 -0.37 -4.04 7.03
N GLY A 40 0.60 -3.13 6.90
CA GLY A 40 0.37 -1.83 6.27
C GLY A 40 0.00 -1.91 4.80
N ILE A 41 0.66 -2.80 4.04
CA ILE A 41 0.33 -3.05 2.64
C ILE A 41 -1.10 -3.57 2.51
N LYS A 42 -1.50 -4.54 3.35
CA LYS A 42 -2.84 -5.11 3.36
C LYS A 42 -3.91 -4.07 3.70
N ALA A 43 -3.65 -3.25 4.72
CA ALA A 43 -4.59 -2.20 5.14
C ALA A 43 -4.85 -1.16 4.05
N GLY A 44 -3.82 -0.82 3.26
CA GLY A 44 -3.94 0.11 2.14
C GLY A 44 -4.25 -0.53 0.79
N HIS A 45 -4.48 -1.85 0.73
CA HIS A 45 -4.61 -2.62 -0.52
C HIS A 45 -3.52 -2.28 -1.56
N MET A 46 -2.27 -2.12 -1.11
CA MET A 46 -1.16 -1.61 -1.93
C MET A 46 -0.56 -2.69 -2.85
N ALA A 47 -1.37 -3.29 -3.73
CA ALA A 47 -0.99 -4.45 -4.54
C ALA A 47 0.26 -4.24 -5.41
N PRO A 48 0.42 -3.12 -6.15
CA PRO A 48 1.64 -2.88 -6.93
C PRO A 48 2.88 -2.81 -6.05
N TYR A 49 2.79 -2.15 -4.90
CA TYR A 49 3.88 -2.00 -3.95
C TYR A 49 4.28 -3.35 -3.31
N TYR A 50 3.29 -4.21 -3.01
CA TYR A 50 3.56 -5.57 -2.53
C TYR A 50 4.42 -6.37 -3.52
N LYS A 51 4.08 -6.30 -4.81
CA LYS A 51 4.82 -6.99 -5.87
C LYS A 51 6.27 -6.52 -5.95
N GLU A 52 6.49 -5.20 -5.90
CA GLU A 52 7.85 -4.63 -5.88
C GLU A 52 8.65 -5.07 -4.65
N ILE A 53 8.04 -5.06 -3.45
CA ILE A 53 8.71 -5.50 -2.23
C ILE A 53 9.10 -6.98 -2.29
N CYS A 54 8.22 -7.85 -2.80
CA CYS A 54 8.54 -9.26 -2.97
C CYS A 54 9.73 -9.46 -3.90
N SER A 55 9.81 -8.68 -4.99
CA SER A 55 10.95 -8.69 -5.89
C SER A 55 12.23 -8.17 -5.22
N ASP A 56 12.17 -7.01 -4.57
CA ASP A 56 13.34 -6.32 -4.00
C ASP A 56 13.94 -7.05 -2.80
N LEU A 57 13.09 -7.61 -1.94
CA LEU A 57 13.53 -8.32 -0.72
C LEU A 57 13.64 -9.83 -0.92
N GLY A 58 13.36 -10.33 -2.14
CA GLY A 58 13.38 -11.77 -2.46
C GLY A 58 12.36 -12.58 -1.67
N TRP A 59 11.21 -11.99 -1.33
CA TRP A 59 10.16 -12.70 -0.59
C TRP A 59 9.29 -13.54 -1.54
N ASN A 60 8.78 -14.65 -1.02
CA ASN A 60 7.76 -15.44 -1.71
C ASN A 60 6.54 -14.57 -2.02
N PHE A 61 6.17 -14.55 -3.30
CA PHE A 61 5.01 -13.82 -3.78
C PHE A 61 3.75 -14.66 -3.60
N ASP A 62 2.78 -14.12 -2.86
CA ASP A 62 1.46 -14.71 -2.68
C ASP A 62 0.50 -14.11 -3.73
N GLN A 63 0.25 -14.86 -4.79
CA GLN A 63 -0.64 -14.46 -5.88
C GLN A 63 -2.07 -14.21 -5.37
N LYS A 64 -2.55 -15.03 -4.44
CA LYS A 64 -3.91 -14.90 -3.91
C LYS A 64 -4.04 -13.57 -3.16
N LEU A 65 -3.07 -13.26 -2.32
CA LEU A 65 -3.04 -11.98 -1.58
C LEU A 65 -3.01 -10.78 -2.55
N TYR A 66 -2.22 -10.87 -3.62
CA TYR A 66 -2.15 -9.82 -4.63
C TYR A 66 -3.50 -9.62 -5.34
N ASP A 67 -4.12 -10.70 -5.81
CA ASP A 67 -5.39 -10.64 -6.52
C ASP A 67 -6.51 -10.09 -5.64
N ASP A 68 -6.55 -10.49 -4.36
CA ASP A 68 -7.50 -9.97 -3.38
C ASP A 68 -7.35 -8.44 -3.22
N MET A 69 -6.12 -7.92 -3.17
CA MET A 69 -5.87 -6.47 -3.09
C MET A 69 -6.20 -5.74 -4.41
N VAL A 70 -5.91 -6.33 -5.57
CA VAL A 70 -6.27 -5.74 -6.87
C VAL A 70 -7.77 -5.62 -7.03
N LYS A 71 -8.51 -6.67 -6.64
CA LYS A 71 -9.97 -6.69 -6.71
C LYS A 71 -10.58 -5.57 -5.87
N GLU A 72 -10.16 -5.43 -4.61
CA GLU A 72 -10.66 -4.36 -3.75
C GLU A 72 -10.36 -2.96 -4.33
N ASN A 73 -9.15 -2.76 -4.88
CA ASN A 73 -8.82 -1.49 -5.52
C ASN A 73 -9.72 -1.18 -6.71
N GLN A 74 -9.99 -2.18 -7.57
CA GLN A 74 -10.89 -2.02 -8.70
C GLN A 74 -12.31 -1.68 -8.24
N GLU A 75 -12.83 -2.40 -7.24
CA GLU A 75 -14.17 -2.13 -6.68
C GLU A 75 -14.27 -0.72 -6.08
N ARG A 76 -13.21 -0.21 -5.44
CA ARG A 76 -13.17 1.16 -4.92
C ARG A 76 -13.08 2.19 -6.05
N LEU A 77 -12.25 1.94 -7.07
CA LEU A 77 -12.13 2.84 -8.23
C LEU A 77 -13.45 2.97 -8.98
N THR A 78 -14.15 1.87 -9.25
CA THR A 78 -15.46 1.92 -9.90
C THR A 78 -16.48 2.72 -9.09
N LYS A 79 -16.49 2.60 -7.76
CA LYS A 79 -17.36 3.43 -6.91
C LYS A 79 -17.06 4.92 -7.04
N PHE A 80 -15.78 5.29 -7.11
CA PHE A 80 -15.42 6.69 -7.31
C PHE A 80 -15.80 7.19 -8.71
N GLU A 81 -15.65 6.36 -9.75
CA GLU A 81 -16.08 6.70 -11.11
C GLU A 81 -17.60 6.90 -11.19
N ASP A 82 -18.37 6.05 -10.51
CA ASP A 82 -19.83 6.17 -10.42
C ASP A 82 -20.24 7.44 -9.64
N ASP A 83 -19.63 7.71 -8.48
CA ASP A 83 -19.90 8.91 -7.66
C ASP A 83 -19.50 10.22 -8.39
N ASP A 84 -18.35 10.24 -9.08
CA ASP A 84 -17.89 11.41 -9.84
C ASP A 84 -18.82 11.70 -11.04
N SER A 85 -19.46 10.67 -11.60
CA SER A 85 -20.46 10.81 -12.68
C SER A 85 -21.77 11.47 -12.22
N GLU A 86 -22.03 11.53 -10.91
CA GLU A 86 -23.19 12.21 -10.32
C GLU A 86 -22.94 13.70 -10.02
N THR A 87 -21.72 14.22 -10.25
CA THR A 87 -21.47 15.66 -10.10
C THR A 87 -22.05 16.44 -11.29
N PRO A 88 -23.04 17.33 -11.09
CA PRO A 88 -23.56 18.14 -12.19
C PRO A 88 -22.45 19.05 -12.69
N VAL A 89 -22.19 19.00 -14.00
CA VAL A 89 -21.43 20.03 -14.70
C VAL A 89 -22.18 21.35 -14.46
N TRP A 90 -21.64 22.21 -13.58
CA TRP A 90 -22.22 23.52 -13.31
C TRP A 90 -22.37 24.29 -14.64
N GLN A 91 -23.62 24.52 -15.05
CA GLN A 91 -23.99 25.42 -16.16
C GLN A 91 -23.74 26.88 -15.77
#